data_AF-R9QYT2-F1
#
_entry.id   AF-R9QYT2-F1
#
_cell.length_a   1.000
_cell.length_b   1.000
_cell.length_c   1.000
_cell.angle_alpha   90.00
_cell.angle_beta   90.00
_cell.angle_gamma   90.00
#
_symmetry.space_group_name_H-M   'P 1'
#
loop_
_entity.id
_entity.type
_entity.pdbx_description
1 polymer ?
#
loop_
_entity_poly.entity_id
_entity_poly.type
_entity_poly.pdbx_seq_one_letter_code
_entity_poly.pdbx_strand_id
1 'polypeptide(L)'
;MDPSMSVTSTTPSLEEPPVGFDRGLQPLRILGVCDWSGELTFLMQWKGCDQADLVPARVANVRCPKLVISFYEERIVFKDVIDQEELDPLDLDNDKGYETTSSPAKERSSNE
;
A
#
# COMPACT_ATOMS: atom_id res chain seq x y z
N MET A 1 35.71 4.13 -38.26
CA MET A 1 34.27 4.05 -38.60
C MET A 1 33.70 2.97 -37.69
N ASP A 2 32.93 3.22 -36.63
CA ASP A 2 32.29 4.42 -36.07
C ASP A 2 32.24 4.23 -34.53
N PRO A 3 32.64 5.22 -33.71
CA PRO A 3 32.52 5.17 -32.26
C PRO A 3 31.16 5.73 -31.82
N SER A 4 30.18 4.87 -31.53
CA SER A 4 28.91 5.34 -30.95
C SER A 4 29.05 5.51 -29.44
N MET A 5 29.43 6.73 -29.06
CA MET A 5 29.04 7.33 -27.80
C MET A 5 27.52 7.44 -27.74
N SER A 6 26.94 7.12 -26.60
CA SER A 6 25.97 8.00 -25.93
C SER A 6 25.73 7.49 -24.52
N VAL A 7 26.67 7.83 -23.65
CA VAL A 7 26.35 8.16 -22.27
C VAL A 7 25.14 9.10 -22.30
N THR A 8 24.00 8.70 -21.76
CA THR A 8 22.86 9.60 -21.59
C THR A 8 23.23 10.56 -20.47
N SER A 9 24.03 11.57 -20.81
CA SER A 9 24.17 12.80 -20.05
C SER A 9 22.81 13.48 -20.05
N THR A 10 22.04 13.25 -18.98
CA THR A 10 20.92 14.14 -18.62
C THR A 10 21.52 15.52 -18.37
N THR A 11 21.33 16.38 -19.36
CA THR A 11 21.65 17.81 -19.38
C THR A 11 21.24 18.48 -18.06
N PRO A 12 22.10 19.30 -17.41
CA PRO A 12 21.71 20.11 -16.26
C PRO A 12 20.89 21.31 -16.76
N SER A 13 19.61 21.07 -17.02
CA SER A 13 18.64 22.11 -17.33
C SER A 13 18.18 22.76 -16.02
N LEU A 14 18.56 24.04 -15.82
CA LEU A 14 18.03 25.02 -14.86
C LEU A 14 17.63 24.41 -13.51
N GLU A 15 18.51 24.52 -12.50
CA GLU A 15 18.35 23.97 -11.14
C GLU A 15 16.95 24.25 -10.56
N GLU A 16 16.02 23.31 -10.75
CA GLU A 16 14.76 23.33 -10.03
C GLU A 16 15.08 23.20 -8.54
N PRO A 17 14.40 23.99 -7.68
CA PRO A 17 14.67 23.92 -6.25
C PRO A 17 14.44 22.49 -5.76
N PRO A 18 15.27 21.98 -4.83
CA PRO A 18 15.10 20.64 -4.30
C PRO A 18 13.70 20.50 -3.69
N VAL A 19 13.06 19.35 -3.89
CA VAL A 19 11.72 19.04 -3.39
C VAL A 19 11.76 17.83 -2.47
N GLY A 20 10.77 17.72 -1.59
CA GLY A 20 10.63 16.55 -0.74
C GLY A 20 11.81 16.38 0.23
N PHE A 21 12.33 15.15 0.35
CA PHE A 21 13.46 14.85 1.23
C PHE A 21 14.80 15.45 0.78
N ASP A 22 14.94 15.79 -0.49
CA ASP A 22 16.18 16.37 -1.01
C ASP A 22 16.41 17.81 -0.52
N ARG A 23 15.37 18.41 0.07
CA ARG A 23 15.46 19.69 0.80
C ARG A 23 16.27 19.61 2.09
N GLY A 24 16.55 18.41 2.58
CA GLY A 24 17.27 18.20 3.85
C GLY A 24 16.49 18.64 5.10
N LEU A 25 15.19 18.89 4.97
CA LEU A 25 14.34 19.28 6.08
C LEU A 25 13.88 18.05 6.89
N GLN A 26 13.67 18.24 8.19
CA GLN A 26 13.14 17.18 9.03
C GLN A 26 11.62 17.04 8.80
N PRO A 27 11.09 15.83 8.52
CA PRO A 27 9.65 15.63 8.38
C PRO A 27 8.96 15.93 9.71
N LEU A 28 7.84 16.66 9.64
CA LEU A 28 7.03 17.05 10.80
C LEU A 28 5.75 16.23 10.88
N ARG A 29 4.99 16.14 9.78
CA ARG A 29 3.69 15.45 9.73
C ARG A 29 3.28 15.15 8.29
N ILE A 30 2.57 14.06 8.06
CA ILE A 30 1.85 13.83 6.79
C ILE A 30 0.46 14.47 6.92
N LEU A 31 0.16 15.39 6.00
CA LEU A 31 -1.11 16.12 5.98
C LEU A 31 -2.22 15.30 5.30
N GLY A 32 -1.85 14.53 4.29
CA GLY A 32 -2.77 13.73 3.50
C GLY A 32 -2.03 12.81 2.56
N VAL A 33 -2.81 12.08 1.76
CA VAL A 33 -2.31 11.12 0.79
C VAL A 33 -3.14 11.23 -0.49
N CYS A 34 -2.48 11.10 -1.64
CA CYS A 34 -3.11 11.03 -2.94
C CYS A 34 -2.46 9.91 -3.77
N ASP A 35 -3.17 9.49 -4.82
CA ASP A 35 -2.56 8.73 -5.90
C ASP A 35 -2.11 9.72 -6.98
N TRP A 36 -0.80 9.77 -7.24
CA TRP A 36 -0.22 10.57 -8.31
C TRP A 36 0.62 9.65 -9.18
N SER A 37 0.36 9.66 -10.49
CA SER A 37 1.04 8.78 -11.46
C SER A 37 0.93 7.26 -11.17
N GLY A 38 -0.11 6.83 -10.45
CA GLY A 38 -0.30 5.43 -10.08
C GLY A 38 0.55 4.99 -8.89
N GLU A 39 1.16 5.93 -8.17
CA GLU A 39 1.88 5.69 -6.94
C GLU A 39 1.28 6.50 -5.79
N LEU A 40 1.08 5.81 -4.66
CA LEU A 40 0.70 6.43 -3.41
C LEU A 40 1.72 7.48 -2.99
N THR A 41 1.27 8.71 -2.82
CA THR A 41 2.12 9.87 -2.56
C THR A 41 1.58 10.64 -1.35
N PHE A 42 2.46 10.93 -0.41
CA PHE A 42 2.13 11.70 0.79
C PHE A 42 2.34 13.18 0.56
N LEU A 43 1.45 14.01 1.12
CA LEU A 43 1.68 15.43 1.29
C LEU A 43 2.40 15.66 2.61
N MET A 44 3.70 15.94 2.54
CA MET A 44 4.60 16.04 3.69
C MET A 44 4.76 17.50 4.15
N GLN A 45 4.53 17.74 5.44
CA GLN A 45 4.91 18.98 6.11
C GLN A 45 6.28 18.84 6.77
N TRP A 46 7.08 19.90 6.71
CA TRP A 46 8.45 19.93 7.21
C TRP A 46 8.59 20.85 8.42
N LYS A 47 9.57 20.58 9.29
CA LYS A 47 9.84 21.45 10.43
C LYS A 47 10.42 22.78 9.98
N GLY A 48 9.86 23.88 10.50
CA GLY A 48 10.33 25.24 10.21
C GLY A 48 10.05 25.69 8.77
N CYS A 49 9.17 25.01 8.05
CA CYS A 49 8.75 25.39 6.71
C CYS A 49 7.25 25.16 6.50
N ASP A 50 6.56 26.19 6.02
CA ASP A 50 5.12 26.13 5.75
C ASP A 50 4.79 25.47 4.41
N GLN A 51 5.77 25.39 3.51
CA GLN A 51 5.61 24.74 2.21
C GLN A 51 5.69 23.21 2.36
N ALA A 52 4.59 22.54 2.04
CA ALA A 52 4.50 21.09 1.95
C ALA A 52 4.91 20.57 0.57
N ASP A 53 5.42 19.34 0.52
CA ASP A 53 5.82 18.69 -0.73
C ASP A 53 5.15 17.33 -0.90
N LEU A 54 5.03 16.91 -2.15
CA LEU A 54 4.64 15.55 -2.50
C LEU A 54 5.84 14.61 -2.38
N VAL A 55 5.67 13.53 -1.65
CA VAL A 55 6.71 12.55 -1.35
C VAL A 55 6.17 11.14 -1.64
N PRO A 56 6.79 10.37 -2.55
CA PRO A 56 6.36 9.00 -2.82
C PRO A 56 6.38 8.15 -1.55
N ALA A 57 5.34 7.35 -1.33
CA ALA A 57 5.22 6.52 -0.14
C ALA A 57 6.41 5.56 0.01
N ARG A 58 6.94 5.04 -1.11
CA ARG A 58 8.15 4.20 -1.11
C ARG A 58 9.33 4.86 -0.41
N VAL A 59 9.53 6.16 -0.62
CA VAL A 59 10.63 6.92 -0.01
C VAL A 59 10.33 7.21 1.47
N ALA A 60 9.11 7.64 1.79
CA ALA A 60 8.71 7.96 3.16
C ALA A 60 8.76 6.74 4.10
N ASN A 61 8.37 5.56 3.62
CA ASN A 61 8.41 4.31 4.37
C ASN A 61 9.82 3.95 4.85
N VAL A 62 10.85 4.33 4.09
CA VAL A 62 12.26 4.08 4.46
C VAL A 62 12.80 5.22 5.34
N ARG A 63 12.54 6.48 4.97
CA ARG A 63 13.13 7.65 5.62
C ARG A 63 12.51 7.98 6.98
N CYS A 64 11.20 7.82 7.12
CA CYS A 64 10.47 8.16 8.34
C CYS A 64 9.32 7.18 8.66
N PRO A 65 9.59 5.88 8.84
CA PRO A 65 8.55 4.86 9.00
C PRO A 65 7.60 5.13 10.15
N LYS A 66 8.11 5.60 11.30
CA LYS A 66 7.27 5.92 12.48
C LYS A 66 6.19 6.95 12.16
N LEU A 67 6.53 7.96 11.36
CA LEU A 67 5.62 9.04 11.02
C LEU A 67 4.54 8.58 10.03
N VAL A 68 4.90 7.67 9.11
CA VAL A 68 3.94 7.01 8.21
C VAL A 68 2.98 6.13 9.01
N ILE A 69 3.49 5.32 9.94
CA ILE A 69 2.66 4.44 10.78
C ILE A 69 1.66 5.26 11.59
N SER A 70 2.12 6.30 12.30
CA SER A 70 1.23 7.16 13.09
C SER A 70 0.16 7.85 12.24
N PHE A 71 0.50 8.26 11.01
CA PHE A 71 -0.49 8.83 10.09
C PHE A 71 -1.64 7.87 9.79
N TYR A 72 -1.33 6.58 9.62
CA TYR A 72 -2.35 5.55 9.40
C TYR A 72 -3.09 5.17 10.68
N GLU A 73 -2.41 5.05 11.82
CA GLU A 73 -3.07 4.76 13.11
C GLU A 73 -4.17 5.78 13.43
N GLU A 74 -3.94 7.05 13.11
CA GLU A 74 -4.93 8.13 13.31
C GLU A 74 -6.13 8.06 12.35
N ARG A 75 -6.04 7.34 11.22
CA ARG A 75 -6.98 7.43 10.09
C ARG A 75 -7.56 6.10 9.61
N ILE A 76 -7.02 4.97 10.06
CA ILE A 76 -7.52 3.64 9.68
C ILE A 76 -8.93 3.47 10.23
N VAL A 77 -9.87 3.18 9.33
CA VAL A 77 -11.24 2.78 9.66
C VAL A 77 -11.46 1.39 9.06
N PHE A 78 -11.79 0.43 9.90
CA PHE A 78 -12.21 -0.89 9.45
C PHE A 78 -13.68 -0.82 9.05
N LYS A 79 -14.00 -1.26 7.83
CA LYS A 79 -15.39 -1.44 7.40
C LYS A 79 -15.79 -2.87 7.73
N ASP A 80 -16.80 -3.04 8.57
CA ASP A 80 -17.41 -4.35 8.75
C ASP A 80 -18.23 -4.67 7.50
N VAL A 81 -18.02 -5.86 6.93
CA VAL A 81 -18.80 -6.36 5.78
C VAL A 81 -20.15 -6.84 6.30
N ILE A 82 -20.95 -5.94 6.86
CA ILE A 82 -22.34 -6.22 7.28
C ILE A 82 -23.17 -4.98 6.96
N ASP A 83 -23.19 -4.57 5.69
CA ASP A 83 -24.12 -3.54 5.19
C ASP A 83 -24.55 -3.80 3.74
N GLN A 84 -24.44 -5.05 3.27
CA GLN A 84 -25.06 -5.53 2.02
C GLN A 84 -25.46 -7.00 2.12
N GLU A 85 -26.41 -7.32 3.00
CA GLU A 85 -27.33 -8.44 2.78
C GLU A 85 -28.73 -7.86 2.60
N GLU A 86 -29.01 -7.28 1.43
CA GLU A 86 -30.32 -7.55 0.84
C GLU A 86 -30.21 -8.99 0.30
N LEU A 87 -30.64 -9.92 1.14
CA LEU A 87 -30.97 -11.28 0.75
C LEU A 87 -31.94 -11.23 -0.43
N ASP A 88 -31.53 -11.63 -1.63
CA ASP A 88 -32.48 -12.04 -2.67
C ASP A 88 -33.16 -13.33 -2.19
N PRO A 89 -34.48 -13.36 -1.89
CA PRO A 89 -35.13 -14.52 -1.28
C PRO A 89 -35.42 -15.69 -2.24
N LEU A 90 -34.70 -15.84 -3.36
CA LEU A 90 -35.11 -16.74 -4.46
C LEU A 90 -34.11 -17.84 -4.85
N ASP A 91 -33.22 -18.27 -3.96
CA ASP A 91 -32.47 -19.54 -4.13
C ASP A 91 -32.91 -20.63 -3.14
N LEU A 92 -34.22 -20.74 -2.90
CA LEU A 92 -34.82 -21.92 -2.24
C LEU A 92 -34.99 -23.09 -3.22
N ASP A 93 -33.93 -23.51 -3.92
CA ASP A 93 -33.94 -24.76 -4.71
C ASP A 93 -32.51 -25.31 -4.88
N ASN A 94 -31.85 -25.71 -3.79
CA ASN A 94 -30.75 -26.68 -3.90
C ASN A 94 -30.72 -27.62 -2.70
N ASP A 95 -31.63 -28.60 -2.74
CA ASP A 95 -31.51 -29.86 -2.02
C ASP A 95 -30.27 -30.62 -2.50
N LYS A 96 -29.13 -30.42 -1.85
CA LYS A 96 -28.04 -31.40 -1.84
C LYS A 96 -27.39 -31.46 -0.47
N GLY A 97 -27.82 -32.45 0.30
CA GLY A 97 -27.23 -32.84 1.56
C GLY A 97 -25.74 -33.17 1.43
N TYR A 98 -24.97 -32.71 2.41
CA TYR A 98 -23.78 -33.41 2.85
C TYR A 98 -23.90 -33.56 4.37
N GLU A 99 -24.06 -34.81 4.79
CA GLU A 99 -24.10 -35.19 6.20
C GLU A 99 -22.71 -34.99 6.82
N THR A 100 -22.71 -34.39 8.01
CA THR A 100 -21.58 -34.39 8.92
C THR A 100 -21.58 -35.72 9.67
N THR A 101 -20.69 -36.67 9.36
CA THR A 101 -20.22 -37.61 10.40
C THR A 101 -18.73 -37.93 10.26
N SER A 102 -18.08 -37.86 11.41
CA SER A 102 -16.68 -38.13 11.71
C SER A 102 -16.18 -39.51 11.28
N SER A 103 -14.94 -39.60 10.81
CA SER A 103 -14.19 -40.86 10.79
C SER A 103 -12.87 -40.74 11.55
N PRO A 104 -12.65 -41.63 12.52
CA PRO A 104 -11.32 -42.19 12.72
C PRO A 104 -11.39 -43.72 12.81
N ALA A 105 -10.67 -44.43 11.93
CA ALA A 105 -10.24 -45.79 12.22
C ALA A 105 -8.92 -46.08 11.50
N LYS A 106 -7.96 -46.52 12.32
CA LYS A 106 -6.57 -46.85 12.01
C LYS A 106 -6.43 -48.38 11.96
N GLU A 107 -5.38 -48.84 11.28
CA GLU A 107 -4.82 -50.21 11.27
C GLU A 107 -5.64 -51.25 10.48
N ARG A 108 -5.07 -52.23 9.77
CA ARG A 108 -3.77 -52.88 9.93
C ARG A 108 -3.34 -53.58 8.62
N SER A 109 -2.03 -53.73 8.53
CA SER A 109 -1.17 -54.47 7.60
C SER A 109 -1.64 -55.85 7.08
N SER A 110 -1.15 -56.14 5.87
CA SER A 110 -0.59 -57.41 5.35
C SER A 110 -1.48 -58.47 4.69
N ASN A 111 -1.05 -58.74 3.44
CA ASN A 111 -0.87 -60.02 2.74
C ASN A 111 -2.03 -61.00 2.61
N GLU A 112 -2.37 -61.37 1.37
CA GLU A 112 -1.79 -62.55 0.68
C GLU A 112 -1.95 -62.41 -0.84
#